data_AF-A0A952LG99-F1
#
_entry.id   AF-A0A952LG99-F1
#
_cell.length_a   1.000
_cell.length_b   1.000
_cell.length_c   1.000
_cell.angle_alpha   90.00
_cell.angle_beta   90.00
_cell.angle_gamma   90.00
#
_symmetry.space_group_name_H-M   'P 1'
#
loop_
_entity.id
_entity.type
_entity.pdbx_description
1 polymer ?
#
loop_
_entity_poly.entity_id
_entity_poly.type
_entity_poly.pdbx_seq_one_letter_code
_entity_poly.pdbx_strand_id
1 'polypeptide(L)' 'MKRTRKNYSPEFKAKVVLELLQENKTINEIASKYGILPKSLIEWKKQFLENVALAFDKSSVVKEYKQEIENLKEENE' A
#
# COMPACT_ATOMS: atom_id res chain seq x y z
N MET A 1 12.96 -24.55 2.39
CA MET A 1 12.33 -24.14 1.12
C MET A 1 12.15 -22.62 1.10
N LYS A 2 12.76 -21.91 0.13
CA LYS A 2 12.58 -20.46 -0.02
C LYS A 2 11.13 -20.19 -0.40
N ARG A 3 10.33 -19.58 0.49
CA ARG A 3 9.01 -19.05 0.13
C ARG A 3 9.24 -17.88 -0.83
N THR A 4 9.03 -18.12 -2.12
CA THR A 4 8.98 -17.07 -3.14
C THR A 4 7.91 -16.06 -2.74
N ARG A 5 8.36 -14.85 -2.39
CA ARG A 5 7.47 -13.75 -2.03
C ARG A 5 6.66 -13.42 -3.28
N LYS A 6 5.34 -13.66 -3.26
CA LYS A 6 4.46 -13.21 -4.34
C LYS A 6 4.51 -11.68 -4.34
N ASN A 7 5.10 -11.11 -5.38
CA ASN A 7 5.03 -9.67 -5.63
C ASN A 7 3.69 -9.36 -6.29
N TYR A 8 2.98 -8.38 -5.74
CA TYR A 8 1.72 -7.88 -6.29
C TYR A 8 1.95 -6.46 -6.79
N SER A 9 1.49 -6.19 -8.01
CA SER A 9 1.56 -4.86 -8.61
C SER A 9 0.78 -3.84 -7.78
N PRO A 10 1.19 -2.56 -7.74
CA PRO A 10 0.46 -1.51 -7.03
C PRO A 10 -1.02 -1.42 -7.46
N GLU A 11 -1.28 -1.54 -8.76
CA GLU A 11 -2.64 -1.53 -9.33
C GLU A 11 -3.49 -2.70 -8.81
N PHE A 12 -2.89 -3.88 -8.70
CA PHE A 12 -3.58 -5.06 -8.15
C PHE A 12 -3.94 -4.86 -6.68
N LYS A 13 -2.99 -4.36 -5.87
CA LYS A 13 -3.24 -4.08 -4.45
C LYS A 13 -4.38 -3.07 -4.29
N ALA A 14 -4.36 -1.98 -5.07
CA ALA A 14 -5.40 -0.95 -5.04
C ALA A 14 -6.77 -1.54 -5.42
N LYS A 15 -6.84 -2.33 -6.50
CA LYS A 15 -8.09 -2.98 -6.93
C LYS A 15 -8.68 -3.88 -5.85
N VAL A 16 -7.86 -4.72 -5.22
CA VAL A 16 -8.32 -5.66 -4.19
C VAL A 16 -8.77 -4.90 -2.93
N VAL A 17 -8.06 -3.84 -2.54
CA VAL A 17 -8.45 -3.01 -1.39
C VAL A 17 -9.75 -2.23 -1.68
N LEU A 18 -9.92 -1.70 -2.89
CA LEU A 18 -11.17 -1.05 -3.29
C LEU A 18 -12.36 -2.02 -3.26
N GLU A 19 -12.17 -3.24 -3.75
CA GLU A 19 -13.21 -4.27 -3.70
C GLU A 19 -13.55 -4.65 -2.24
N LEU A 20 -12.55 -4.73 -1.36
CA LEU A 20 -12.75 -4.94 0.08
C LEU A 20 -13.54 -3.78 0.74
N LEU A 21 -13.38 -2.54 0.26
CA LEU A 21 -14.10 -1.37 0.79
C LEU A 21 -15.51 -1.22 0.20
N GLN A 22 -15.72 -1.66 -1.04
CA GLN A 22 -17.01 -1.58 -1.72
C GLN A 22 -17.95 -2.74 -1.37
N GLU A 23 -17.44 -3.97 -1.34
CA GLU A 23 -18.25 -5.13 -0.97
C GLU A 23 -18.31 -5.25 0.56
N ASN A 24 -19.49 -5.54 1.14
CA ASN A 24 -19.64 -5.93 2.55
C ASN A 24 -19.07 -7.35 2.80
N LYS A 25 -17.93 -7.67 2.21
CA LYS A 25 -17.23 -8.95 2.32
C LYS A 25 -16.14 -8.83 3.36
N THR A 26 -15.89 -9.93 4.06
CA THR A 26 -14.84 -9.97 5.06
C THR A 26 -13.46 -10.06 4.38
N ILE A 27 -12.42 -9.63 5.11
CA ILE A 27 -11.02 -9.72 4.68
C ILE A 27 -10.67 -11.15 4.26
N ASN A 28 -11.19 -12.17 4.96
CA ASN A 28 -10.95 -13.57 4.67
C ASN A 28 -11.59 -14.03 3.35
N GLU A 29 -12.76 -13.52 3.01
CA GLU A 29 -13.44 -13.86 1.74
C GLU A 29 -12.70 -13.27 0.55
N ILE A 30 -12.31 -11.98 0.62
CA ILE A 30 -11.51 -11.33 -0.42
C ILE A 30 -10.14 -12.01 -0.54
N ALA A 31 -9.48 -12.26 0.60
CA ALA A 31 -8.20 -12.97 0.62
C ALA A 31 -8.30 -14.36 -0.03
N SER A 32 -9.35 -15.11 0.26
CA SER A 32 -9.59 -16.43 -0.36
C SER A 32 -9.90 -16.33 -1.85
N LYS A 33 -10.72 -15.34 -2.26
CA LYS A 33 -11.08 -15.09 -3.67
C LYS A 33 -9.85 -14.84 -4.55
N TYR A 34 -8.86 -14.13 -4.03
CA TYR A 34 -7.64 -13.80 -4.77
C TYR A 34 -6.41 -14.66 -4.40
N GLY A 35 -6.56 -15.63 -3.49
CA GLY A 35 -5.45 -16.48 -3.03
C GLY A 35 -4.33 -15.71 -2.31
N ILE A 36 -4.70 -14.64 -1.60
CA ILE A 36 -3.82 -13.76 -0.83
C ILE A 36 -3.90 -14.14 0.65
N LEU A 37 -2.84 -13.89 1.42
CA LEU A 37 -2.93 -14.03 2.87
C LEU A 37 -3.73 -12.86 3.46
N PRO A 38 -4.65 -13.10 4.42
CA PRO A 38 -5.43 -12.03 5.08
C PRO A 38 -4.56 -10.93 5.69
N LYS A 39 -3.39 -11.32 6.24
CA LYS A 39 -2.40 -10.38 6.80
C LYS A 39 -1.91 -9.37 5.76
N SER A 40 -1.62 -9.82 4.54
CA SER A 40 -1.19 -8.94 3.45
C SER A 40 -2.30 -7.97 3.04
N LEU A 41 -3.55 -8.43 3.06
CA LEU A 41 -4.70 -7.58 2.75
C LEU A 41 -4.93 -6.48 3.80
N ILE A 42 -4.71 -6.79 5.08
CA ILE A 42 -4.75 -5.82 6.18
C ILE A 42 -3.65 -4.75 5.99
N GLU A 43 -2.42 -5.17 5.70
CA GLU A 43 -1.31 -4.26 5.42
C GLU A 43 -1.62 -3.34 4.23
N TRP A 44 -2.16 -3.88 3.13
CA TRP A 44 -2.50 -3.07 1.96
C TRP A 44 -3.65 -2.11 2.22
N LYS A 45 -4.67 -2.53 3.00
CA LYS A 45 -5.75 -1.63 3.41
C LYS A 45 -5.21 -0.46 4.21
N LYS A 46 -4.31 -0.71 5.16
CA LYS A 46 -3.66 0.35 5.95
C LYS A 46 -2.88 1.29 5.04
N GLN A 47 -1.98 0.75 4.20
CA GLN A 47 -1.20 1.54 3.25
C GLN A 47 -2.08 2.37 2.31
N PHE A 48 -3.17 1.79 1.80
CA PHE A 48 -4.09 2.50 0.91
C PHE A 48 -4.73 3.70 1.60
N LEU A 49 -5.22 3.54 2.84
CA LEU A 49 -5.84 4.64 3.59
C LEU A 49 -4.83 5.73 3.95
N GLU A 50 -3.61 5.36 4.36
CA GLU A 50 -2.53 6.31 4.65
C GLU A 50 -2.11 7.10 3.40
N ASN A 51 -2.03 6.44 2.24
CA ASN A 51 -1.67 7.09 0.98
C ASN A 51 -2.83 7.82 0.30
N VAL A 52 -4.09 7.50 0.62
CA VAL A 52 -5.25 8.18 0.02
C VAL A 52 -5.26 9.66 0.38
N ALA A 53 -4.94 10.01 1.62
CA ALA A 53 -4.85 11.41 2.06
C ALA A 53 -3.76 12.16 1.28
N LEU A 54 -2.60 11.52 1.09
CA LEU A 54 -1.48 12.03 0.29
C LEU A 54 -1.84 12.22 -1.19
N ALA A 55 -2.76 11.41 -1.74
CA ALA A 55 -3.23 11.57 -3.12
C ALA A 55 -4.05 12.86 -3.33
N PHE A 56 -4.72 13.36 -2.29
CA PHE A 56 -5.46 14.62 -2.30
C PHE A 56 -4.57 15.82 -1.92
N ASP A 57 -3.55 15.62 -1.08
CA ASP A 57 -2.59 16.66 -0.70
C ASP A 57 -1.23 16.49 -1.40
N LYS A 58 -1.22 16.64 -2.73
CA LYS A 58 0.00 16.51 -3.55
C LYS A 58 1.09 17.52 -3.17
N SER A 59 0.73 18.65 -2.55
CA SER A 59 1.67 19.72 -2.23
C SER A 59 2.53 19.42 -1.00
N SER A 60 1.97 18.72 0.00
CA SER A 60 2.74 18.33 1.21
C SER A 60 3.69 17.17 0.91
N VAL A 61 3.23 16.21 0.12
CA VAL A 61 3.99 15.03 -0.32
C VAL A 61 5.27 15.40 -1.05
N VAL A 62 5.19 16.33 -2.03
CA VAL A 62 6.37 16.78 -2.78
C VAL A 62 7.38 17.50 -1.88
N LYS A 63 6.90 18.18 -0.83
CA LYS A 63 7.74 18.91 0.13
C LYS A 63 8.51 17.96 1.05
N GLU A 64 7.82 16.97 1.61
CA GLU A 64 8.43 15.92 2.46
C GLU A 64 9.44 15.08 1.69
N TYR A 65 9.12 14.64 0.47
CA TYR A 65 10.08 13.90 -0.35
C TYR A 65 11.30 14.74 -0.74
N LYS A 66 11.15 16.05 -0.95
CA LYS A 66 12.29 16.94 -1.21
C LYS A 66 13.20 17.06 0.01
N GLN A 67 12.62 17.22 1.20
CA GLN A 67 13.39 17.33 2.44
C GLN A 67 14.10 16.01 2.80
N GLU A 68 13.45 14.85 2.61
CA GLU A 68 14.06 13.54 2.86
C GLU A 68 15.26 13.29 1.91
N ILE A 69 15.13 13.67 0.63
CA ILE A 69 16.23 13.56 -0.35
C ILE A 69 17.40 14.49 -0.01
N GLU A 70 17.13 15.67 0.55
CA GLU A 70 18.14 16.64 0.97
C GLU A 70 18.90 16.12 2.20
N ASN A 71 18.18 15.66 3.22
CA ASN A 71 18.76 15.06 4.43
C ASN A 71 19.64 13.82 4.11
N LEU A 72 19.16 12.93 3.23
CA LEU A 72 19.92 11.74 2.82
C LEU A 72 21.19 12.06 2.01
N LYS A 73 21.26 13.23 1.37
CA LYS A 73 22.46 13.70 0.67
C LYS A 73 23.47 14.28 1.65
N GLU A 74 23.02 15.03 2.65
CA GLU A 74 23.88 15.55 3.72
C GLU A 74 24.46 14.44 4.61
N GLU A 75 23.74 13.34 4.83
CA GLU A 75 24.24 12.23 5.66
C GLU A 75 25.33 11.36 4.98
N ASN A 76 25.52 11.50 3.66
CA ASN A 76 26.52 10.75 2.89
C ASN A 76 27.71 11.60 2.42
N GLU A 77 27.79 12.86 2.85
CA GLU A 77 28.91 13.78 2.61
C GLU A 77 29.77 13.92 3.88
#